data_AF-A0A2K8U9C5-F1
#
_entry.id   AF-A0A2K8U9C5-F1
#
_cell.length_a   1.000
_cell.length_b   1.000
_cell.length_c   1.000
_cell.angle_alpha   90.00
_cell.angle_beta   90.00
_cell.angle_gamma   90.00
#
_symmetry.space_group_name_H-M   'P 1'
#
loop_
_entity.id
_entity.type
_entity.pdbx_description
1 polymer ?
#
loop_
_entity_poly.entity_id
_entity_poly.type
_entity_poly.pdbx_seq_one_letter_code
_entity_poly.pdbx_strand_id
1 'polypeptide(L)'
;MIKANRREAVSLSGSLNSRLIAVALKQRGVQVEGLAIAAADPVSRYCTSTFAREQGIALSLVDVEGHTMSLEERVGHHWRHAGADLCGELARPRVVWTGKGGSVGMGVLPIDETDVELARWGDATRLADRFIRRTAVALPPRIICNYRVLEQNLRTSLIASLGAFPGLSQERALMLFLTIQHQRRHFILQREEVDRHRVELHLPFCSPLVAWAALALAIEDMRDYQAYRHLIERYYPEVMASPWRSSPGHLPCPLPIPVKLKGRLFRRKPDPARRATLKRAWRLVREWQLPAGVLDRQGLALTCALTQARLREGIYSLRLAATFARWLQRE
;
A
#
# COMPACT_ATOMS: atom_id res chain seq x y z
N MET A 1 30.59 -7.66 12.03
CA MET A 1 31.16 -8.58 11.01
C MET A 1 30.01 -9.27 10.28
N ILE A 2 29.73 -8.87 9.03
CA ILE A 2 28.76 -9.58 8.17
C ILE A 2 29.55 -10.72 7.50
N LYS A 3 29.12 -11.97 7.68
CA LYS A 3 29.74 -13.14 7.03
C LYS A 3 29.72 -12.92 5.51
N ALA A 4 30.90 -13.05 4.87
CA ALA A 4 31.01 -13.19 3.42
C ALA A 4 30.12 -14.38 2.98
N ASN A 5 29.33 -14.20 1.90
CA ASN A 5 28.29 -15.11 1.39
C ASN A 5 26.92 -15.11 2.09
N ARG A 6 26.44 -13.96 2.57
CA ARG A 6 25.02 -13.83 2.94
C ARG A 6 24.17 -13.52 1.71
N ARG A 7 23.29 -14.46 1.30
CA ARG A 7 22.29 -14.28 0.24
C ARG A 7 20.89 -14.07 0.85
N GLU A 8 20.17 -13.05 0.39
CA GLU A 8 18.87 -12.64 0.93
C GLU A 8 17.84 -12.44 -0.18
N ALA A 9 16.58 -12.78 0.11
CA ALA A 9 15.48 -12.56 -0.82
C ALA A 9 14.92 -11.13 -0.71
N VAL A 10 14.70 -10.48 -1.85
CA VAL A 10 14.06 -9.17 -1.96
C VAL A 10 12.80 -9.31 -2.82
N SER A 11 11.65 -8.85 -2.32
CA SER A 11 10.48 -8.63 -3.14
C SER A 11 10.74 -7.47 -4.09
N LEU A 12 11.14 -7.81 -5.32
CA LEU A 12 11.58 -6.86 -6.32
C LEU A 12 10.43 -6.49 -7.25
N SER A 13 10.25 -5.19 -7.46
CA SER A 13 9.19 -4.65 -8.32
C SER A 13 9.73 -3.53 -9.19
N GLY A 14 8.88 -3.00 -10.08
CA GLY A 14 9.22 -1.84 -10.88
C GLY A 14 9.38 -0.55 -10.07
N SER A 15 9.07 -0.54 -8.76
CA SER A 15 9.14 0.67 -7.93
C SER A 15 10.56 0.99 -7.45
N LEU A 16 10.84 2.29 -7.27
CA LEU A 16 12.10 2.78 -6.69
C LEU A 16 12.35 2.20 -5.29
N ASN A 17 11.32 2.02 -4.47
CA ASN A 17 11.47 1.56 -3.09
C ASN A 17 12.07 0.15 -3.02
N SER A 18 11.56 -0.81 -3.80
CA SER A 18 12.10 -2.18 -3.80
C SER A 18 13.52 -2.25 -4.36
N ARG A 19 13.83 -1.39 -5.34
CA ARG A 19 15.17 -1.27 -5.94
C ARG A 19 16.17 -0.70 -4.97
N LEU A 20 15.79 0.35 -4.23
CA LEU A 20 16.61 0.95 -3.19
C LEU A 20 17.01 -0.10 -2.14
N ILE A 21 16.08 -0.95 -1.70
CA ILE A 21 16.41 -2.05 -0.79
C ILE A 21 17.44 -3.01 -1.41
N ALA A 22 17.25 -3.42 -2.67
CA ALA A 22 18.19 -4.31 -3.35
C ALA A 22 19.60 -3.70 -3.47
N VAL A 23 19.71 -2.43 -3.90
CA VAL A 23 21.00 -1.73 -4.02
C VAL A 23 21.64 -1.54 -2.66
N ALA A 24 20.88 -1.12 -1.64
CA ALA A 24 21.39 -0.91 -0.29
C ALA A 24 21.94 -2.20 0.35
N LEU A 25 21.34 -3.35 0.07
CA LEU A 25 21.86 -4.66 0.48
C LEU A 25 23.14 -5.02 -0.29
N LYS A 26 23.15 -4.85 -1.61
CA LYS A 26 24.35 -5.10 -2.44
C LYS A 26 25.55 -4.25 -2.03
N GLN A 27 25.36 -2.96 -1.77
CA GLN A 27 26.42 -2.06 -1.27
C GLN A 27 27.00 -2.52 0.08
N ARG A 28 26.27 -3.35 0.84
CA ARG A 28 26.72 -3.97 2.10
C ARG A 28 27.32 -5.36 1.91
N GLY A 29 27.61 -5.78 0.68
CA GLY A 29 28.17 -7.09 0.35
C GLY A 29 27.18 -8.25 0.47
N VAL A 30 25.86 -7.99 0.51
CA VAL A 30 24.82 -9.02 0.53
C VAL A 30 24.46 -9.40 -0.90
N GLN A 31 24.47 -10.71 -1.20
CA GLN A 31 23.95 -11.21 -2.47
C GLN A 31 22.42 -11.13 -2.45
N VAL A 32 21.83 -10.59 -3.51
CA VAL A 32 20.39 -10.39 -3.58
C VAL A 32 19.79 -11.34 -4.60
N GLU A 33 18.74 -12.04 -4.17
CA GLU A 33 17.82 -12.73 -5.07
C GLU A 33 16.49 -11.97 -5.13
N GLY A 34 16.08 -11.59 -6.33
CA GLY A 34 14.86 -10.85 -6.58
C GLY A 34 13.67 -11.77 -6.81
N LEU A 35 12.53 -11.43 -6.22
CA LEU A 35 11.27 -12.13 -6.40
C LEU A 35 10.20 -11.17 -6.90
N ALA A 36 9.78 -11.34 -8.15
CA ALA A 36 8.80 -10.47 -8.80
C ALA A 36 7.39 -11.06 -8.70
N ILE A 37 6.63 -10.64 -7.69
CA ILE A 37 5.38 -11.27 -7.22
C ILE A 37 4.10 -10.72 -7.90
N ALA A 38 4.28 -9.82 -8.87
CA ALA A 38 3.20 -9.23 -9.65
C ALA A 38 3.59 -9.08 -11.13
N ALA A 39 4.16 -10.15 -11.71
CA ALA A 39 4.61 -10.18 -13.11
C ALA A 39 3.47 -10.00 -14.15
N ALA A 40 2.21 -10.01 -13.71
CA ALA A 40 1.05 -9.76 -14.55
C ALA A 40 0.93 -8.31 -15.07
N ASP A 41 1.55 -7.33 -14.40
CA ASP A 41 1.68 -5.97 -14.95
C ASP A 41 2.87 -5.90 -15.92
N PRO A 42 2.65 -5.74 -17.24
CA PRO A 42 3.72 -5.75 -18.23
C PRO A 42 4.75 -4.64 -18.00
N VAL A 43 4.33 -3.47 -17.48
CA VAL A 43 5.23 -2.35 -17.20
C VAL A 43 6.11 -2.68 -16.00
N SER A 44 5.52 -3.11 -14.88
CA SER A 44 6.30 -3.54 -13.72
C SER A 44 7.22 -4.70 -14.04
N ARG A 45 6.76 -5.71 -14.81
CA ARG A 45 7.61 -6.84 -15.24
C ARG A 45 8.81 -6.36 -16.04
N TYR A 46 8.58 -5.53 -17.06
CA TYR A 46 9.67 -4.93 -17.84
C TYR A 46 10.66 -4.16 -16.97
N CYS A 47 10.16 -3.23 -16.15
CA CYS A 47 11.00 -2.42 -15.27
C CYS A 47 11.81 -3.30 -14.27
N THR A 48 11.18 -4.34 -13.72
CA THR A 48 11.83 -5.24 -12.75
C THR A 48 12.91 -6.08 -13.40
N SER A 49 12.61 -6.70 -14.55
CA SER A 49 13.55 -7.55 -15.29
C SER A 49 14.73 -6.75 -15.84
N THR A 50 14.49 -5.55 -16.38
CA THR A 50 15.55 -4.66 -16.85
C THR A 50 16.49 -4.28 -15.72
N PHE A 51 15.93 -3.85 -14.58
CA PHE A 51 16.73 -3.51 -13.40
C PHE A 51 17.53 -4.71 -12.87
N ALA A 52 16.90 -5.89 -12.74
CA ALA A 52 17.59 -7.07 -12.22
C ALA A 52 18.78 -7.46 -13.10
N ARG A 53 18.59 -7.45 -14.43
CA ARG A 53 19.66 -7.75 -15.40
C ARG A 53 20.82 -6.76 -15.30
N GLU A 54 20.55 -5.46 -15.27
CA GLU A 54 21.59 -4.44 -15.17
C GLU A 54 22.33 -4.47 -13.83
N GLN A 55 21.65 -4.89 -12.78
CA GLN A 55 22.23 -5.05 -11.46
C GLN A 55 22.82 -6.44 -11.21
N GLY A 56 22.80 -7.37 -12.18
CA GLY A 56 23.27 -8.74 -11.96
C GLY A 56 22.54 -9.47 -10.82
N ILE A 57 21.24 -9.20 -10.65
CA ILE A 57 20.39 -9.83 -9.63
C ILE A 57 19.68 -11.02 -10.26
N ALA A 58 19.83 -12.21 -9.66
CA ALA A 58 19.02 -13.37 -10.01
C ALA A 58 17.55 -13.06 -9.73
N LEU A 59 16.66 -13.29 -10.72
CA LEU A 59 15.26 -12.87 -10.63
C LEU A 59 14.31 -14.04 -10.89
N SER A 60 13.52 -14.40 -9.88
CA SER A 60 12.42 -15.35 -10.02
C SER A 60 11.12 -14.60 -10.26
N LEU A 61 10.46 -14.88 -11.38
CA LEU A 61 9.15 -14.34 -11.72
C LEU A 61 8.08 -15.24 -11.11
N VAL A 62 7.30 -14.69 -10.19
CA VAL A 62 6.29 -15.45 -9.45
C VAL A 62 4.92 -15.06 -9.99
N ASP A 63 4.34 -15.95 -10.79
CA ASP A 63 2.96 -15.85 -11.23
C ASP A 63 2.04 -16.52 -10.20
N VAL A 64 1.33 -15.70 -9.43
CA VAL A 64 0.28 -16.18 -8.51
C VAL A 64 -1.08 -15.84 -9.08
N GLU A 65 -1.91 -16.87 -9.29
CA GLU A 65 -3.32 -16.69 -9.60
C GLU A 65 -4.05 -16.07 -8.41
N GLY A 66 -4.41 -14.80 -8.50
CA GLY A 66 -5.15 -14.13 -7.42
C GLY A 66 -4.84 -12.65 -7.33
N HIS A 67 -5.55 -11.83 -8.10
CA HIS A 67 -5.44 -10.36 -8.03
C HIS A 67 -5.81 -9.79 -6.65
N THR A 68 -6.44 -10.60 -5.79
CA THR A 68 -6.92 -10.21 -4.47
C THR A 68 -5.95 -10.52 -3.33
N MET A 69 -4.90 -11.32 -3.57
CA MET A 69 -3.95 -11.69 -2.52
C MET A 69 -2.98 -10.54 -2.20
N SER A 70 -2.68 -10.35 -0.92
CA SER A 70 -1.65 -9.45 -0.41
C SER A 70 -0.25 -9.90 -0.85
N LEU A 71 0.77 -9.05 -0.62
CA LEU A 71 2.15 -9.43 -0.93
C LEU A 71 2.56 -10.63 -0.08
N GLU A 72 2.28 -10.58 1.22
CA GLU A 72 2.53 -11.62 2.21
C GLU A 72 1.93 -12.97 1.78
N GLU A 73 0.67 -12.97 1.36
CA GLU A 73 -0.03 -14.17 0.92
C GLU A 73 0.60 -14.76 -0.34
N ARG A 74 0.98 -13.92 -1.31
CA ARG A 74 1.58 -14.39 -2.57
C ARG A 74 3.00 -14.93 -2.36
N VAL A 75 3.79 -14.23 -1.54
CA VAL A 75 5.09 -14.68 -1.06
C VAL A 75 4.92 -16.03 -0.35
N GLY A 76 4.08 -16.11 0.68
CA GLY A 76 3.82 -17.36 1.40
C GLY A 76 3.32 -18.49 0.50
N HIS A 77 2.48 -18.18 -0.49
CA HIS A 77 2.05 -19.14 -1.51
C HIS A 77 3.23 -19.65 -2.33
N HIS A 78 4.07 -18.77 -2.86
CA HIS A 78 5.25 -19.16 -3.63
C HIS A 78 6.18 -20.07 -2.82
N TRP A 79 6.50 -19.73 -1.58
CA TRP A 79 7.41 -20.52 -0.74
C TRP A 79 6.85 -21.86 -0.26
N ARG A 80 5.54 -22.04 -0.26
CA ARG A 80 4.95 -23.37 0.02
C ARG A 80 5.06 -24.32 -1.16
N HIS A 81 5.18 -23.77 -2.37
CA HIS A 81 5.23 -24.54 -3.62
C HIS A 81 6.61 -24.52 -4.27
N ALA A 82 7.52 -23.68 -3.80
CA ALA A 82 8.93 -23.71 -4.18
C ALA A 82 9.57 -24.99 -3.63
N GLY A 83 10.37 -25.67 -4.47
CA GLY A 83 11.14 -26.85 -4.06
C GLY A 83 12.21 -26.54 -3.00
N ALA A 84 12.78 -27.58 -2.40
CA ALA A 84 13.79 -27.47 -1.34
C ALA A 84 15.03 -26.64 -1.75
N ASP A 85 15.37 -26.62 -3.03
CA ASP A 85 16.57 -25.97 -3.57
C ASP A 85 16.59 -24.44 -3.36
N LEU A 86 15.45 -23.76 -3.52
CA LEU A 86 15.32 -22.31 -3.25
C LEU A 86 15.52 -21.95 -1.77
N CYS A 87 15.29 -22.92 -0.86
CA CYS A 87 15.46 -22.71 0.56
C CYS A 87 16.89 -23.01 1.06
N GLY A 88 17.70 -23.76 0.31
CA GLY A 88 19.06 -24.11 0.72
C GLY A 88 20.08 -22.98 0.55
N GLU A 89 19.86 -22.08 -0.42
CA GLU A 89 20.84 -21.05 -0.80
C GLU A 89 20.64 -19.71 -0.09
N LEU A 90 19.47 -19.47 0.49
CA LEU A 90 19.15 -18.22 1.18
C LEU A 90 19.53 -18.32 2.66
N ALA A 91 20.17 -17.28 3.20
CA ALA A 91 20.51 -17.22 4.62
C ALA A 91 19.27 -17.26 5.53
N ARG A 92 18.14 -16.72 5.04
CA ARG A 92 16.84 -16.70 5.73
C ARG A 92 15.71 -16.89 4.72
N PRO A 93 15.39 -18.13 4.32
CA PRO A 93 14.41 -18.37 3.26
C PRO A 93 13.02 -17.83 3.58
N ARG A 94 12.62 -17.81 4.86
CA ARG A 94 11.31 -17.31 5.30
C ARG A 94 11.29 -15.81 5.58
N VAL A 95 12.34 -15.07 5.23
CA VAL A 95 12.45 -13.62 5.44
C VAL A 95 12.67 -12.94 4.11
N VAL A 96 11.84 -11.95 3.81
CA VAL A 96 11.86 -11.26 2.51
C VAL A 96 11.92 -9.76 2.73
N TRP A 97 12.99 -9.16 2.24
CA TRP A 97 13.13 -7.70 2.26
C TRP A 97 12.18 -7.08 1.25
N THR A 98 11.50 -6.00 1.62
CA THR A 98 10.51 -5.38 0.73
C THR A 98 10.60 -3.86 0.75
N GLY A 99 10.23 -3.26 -0.38
CA GLY A 99 10.03 -1.82 -0.50
C GLY A 99 8.69 -1.31 0.05
N LYS A 100 7.87 -2.20 0.62
CA LYS A 100 6.61 -1.85 1.28
C LYS A 100 6.88 -0.85 2.41
N GLY A 101 6.00 0.15 2.55
CA GLY A 101 6.20 1.23 3.50
C GLY A 101 7.05 2.41 2.97
N GLY A 102 7.76 2.26 1.84
CA GLY A 102 8.77 3.23 1.41
C GLY A 102 8.28 4.61 0.95
N SER A 103 7.03 4.79 0.56
CA SER A 103 6.52 6.13 0.22
C SER A 103 6.54 7.03 1.46
N VAL A 104 5.66 6.78 2.42
CA VAL A 104 5.58 7.60 3.64
C VAL A 104 6.80 7.39 4.54
N GLY A 105 7.39 6.19 4.56
CA GLY A 105 8.61 5.92 5.33
C GLY A 105 9.81 6.76 4.88
N MET A 106 9.90 7.12 3.60
CA MET A 106 10.92 8.05 3.09
C MET A 106 10.45 9.49 3.05
N GLY A 107 9.45 9.80 3.87
CA GLY A 107 8.88 11.12 3.99
C GLY A 107 8.02 11.55 2.82
N VAL A 108 7.54 10.65 1.97
CA VAL A 108 6.61 11.05 0.90
C VAL A 108 5.17 10.93 1.36
N LEU A 109 4.63 12.07 1.77
CA LEU A 109 3.27 12.16 2.29
C LEU A 109 2.29 12.46 1.16
N PRO A 110 1.10 11.84 1.17
CA PRO A 110 0.02 12.26 0.29
C PRO A 110 -0.54 13.56 0.87
N ILE A 111 0.13 14.69 0.66
CA ILE A 111 -0.30 16.03 1.08
C ILE A 111 -0.10 17.00 -0.07
N ASP A 112 -0.92 18.04 -0.13
CA ASP A 112 -0.77 19.14 -1.07
C ASP A 112 -0.53 20.47 -0.34
N GLU A 113 -0.35 21.53 -1.10
CA GLU A 113 -0.08 22.88 -0.57
C GLU A 113 -1.16 23.35 0.41
N THR A 114 -2.43 23.09 0.13
CA THR A 114 -3.52 23.49 1.02
C THR A 114 -3.47 22.73 2.35
N ASP A 115 -3.08 21.44 2.33
CA ASP A 115 -2.90 20.69 3.58
C ASP A 115 -1.79 21.31 4.44
N VAL A 116 -0.68 21.72 3.81
CA VAL A 116 0.45 22.36 4.49
C VAL A 116 0.03 23.71 5.07
N GLU A 117 -0.66 24.55 4.30
CA GLU A 117 -1.16 25.84 4.77
C GLU A 117 -2.12 25.68 5.96
N LEU A 118 -3.11 24.79 5.85
CA LEU A 118 -4.05 24.54 6.94
C LEU A 118 -3.34 24.02 8.20
N ALA A 119 -2.28 23.23 8.03
CA ALA A 119 -1.43 22.80 9.13
C ALA A 119 -0.66 23.97 9.75
N ARG A 120 -0.06 24.86 8.97
CA ARG A 120 0.61 26.07 9.48
C ARG A 120 -0.33 26.96 10.29
N TRP A 121 -1.58 27.11 9.84
CA TRP A 121 -2.59 27.91 10.54
C TRP A 121 -3.17 27.23 11.80
N GLY A 122 -2.84 25.97 12.06
CA GLY A 122 -3.33 25.25 13.24
C GLY A 122 -4.81 24.84 13.15
N ASP A 123 -5.44 24.85 11.96
CA ASP A 123 -6.87 24.53 11.82
C ASP A 123 -7.10 23.02 11.66
N ALA A 124 -7.00 22.30 12.77
CA ALA A 124 -7.23 20.85 12.84
C ALA A 124 -8.61 20.44 12.29
N THR A 125 -9.60 21.31 12.43
CA THR A 125 -10.98 21.08 11.99
C THR A 125 -11.06 21.05 10.47
N ARG A 126 -10.55 22.10 9.80
CA ARG A 126 -10.51 22.16 8.33
C ARG A 126 -9.59 21.09 7.74
N LEU A 127 -8.50 20.75 8.41
CA LEU A 127 -7.64 19.63 8.01
C LEU A 127 -8.38 18.30 8.03
N ALA A 128 -9.12 17.98 9.09
CA ALA A 128 -9.91 16.76 9.18
C ALA A 128 -10.97 16.69 8.08
N ASP A 129 -11.69 17.79 7.86
CA ASP A 129 -12.72 17.89 6.82
C ASP A 129 -12.13 17.69 5.41
N ARG A 130 -10.96 18.28 5.15
CA ARG A 130 -10.23 18.11 3.88
C ARG A 130 -9.72 16.68 3.72
N PHE A 131 -9.15 16.09 4.77
CA PHE A 131 -8.66 14.72 4.77
C PHE A 131 -9.78 13.73 4.41
N ILE A 132 -10.96 13.85 5.03
CA ILE A 132 -12.13 13.01 4.74
C ILE A 132 -12.52 13.15 3.26
N ARG A 133 -12.66 14.38 2.76
CA ARG A 133 -13.05 14.65 1.35
C ARG A 133 -12.06 14.05 0.36
N ARG A 134 -10.76 14.21 0.58
CA ARG A 134 -9.73 13.79 -0.36
C ARG A 134 -9.49 12.28 -0.34
N THR A 135 -9.49 11.66 0.84
CA THR A 135 -9.25 10.22 0.97
C THR A 135 -10.45 9.38 0.57
N ALA A 136 -11.60 10.02 0.33
CA ALA A 136 -12.88 9.37 0.04
C ALA A 136 -13.22 8.26 1.06
N VAL A 137 -12.79 8.42 2.32
CA VAL A 137 -13.11 7.53 3.46
C VAL A 137 -14.54 7.85 3.95
N ALA A 138 -15.44 8.18 3.03
CA ALA A 138 -16.82 8.45 3.33
C ALA A 138 -17.58 7.13 3.47
N LEU A 139 -18.35 7.02 4.56
CA LEU A 139 -19.28 5.92 4.75
C LEU A 139 -20.44 6.07 3.72
N PRO A 140 -20.98 4.97 3.15
CA PRO A 140 -22.07 5.05 2.19
C PRO A 140 -23.39 5.35 2.91
N PRO A 141 -23.95 6.57 2.78
CA PRO A 141 -25.08 7.02 3.61
C PRO A 141 -26.37 6.23 3.36
N ARG A 142 -26.48 5.59 2.20
CA ARG A 142 -27.64 4.75 1.84
C ARG A 142 -27.55 3.35 2.42
N ILE A 143 -26.38 2.89 2.86
CA ILE A 143 -26.20 1.51 3.34
C ILE A 143 -25.99 1.49 4.85
N ILE A 144 -25.52 2.58 5.45
CA ILE A 144 -25.20 2.65 6.88
C ILE A 144 -26.30 3.43 7.60
N CYS A 145 -27.08 2.77 8.49
CA CYS A 145 -28.23 3.40 9.15
C CYS A 145 -27.83 4.61 10.00
N ASN A 146 -26.74 4.49 10.76
CA ASN A 146 -26.22 5.55 11.64
C ASN A 146 -25.13 6.40 10.99
N TYR A 147 -25.19 6.58 9.67
CA TYR A 147 -24.18 7.27 8.87
C TYR A 147 -23.73 8.60 9.48
N ARG A 148 -24.68 9.48 9.85
CA ARG A 148 -24.37 10.82 10.38
C ARG A 148 -23.58 10.75 11.68
N VAL A 149 -23.95 9.83 12.58
CA VAL A 149 -23.27 9.64 13.87
C VAL A 149 -21.86 9.11 13.63
N LEU A 150 -21.70 8.10 12.77
CA LEU A 150 -20.39 7.51 12.48
C LEU A 150 -19.46 8.47 11.73
N GLU A 151 -20.00 9.28 10.82
CA GLU A 151 -19.25 10.33 10.13
C GLU A 151 -18.79 11.42 11.11
N GLN A 152 -19.66 11.85 12.03
CA GLN A 152 -19.28 12.78 13.08
C GLN A 152 -18.24 12.19 14.02
N ASN A 153 -18.37 10.92 14.40
CA ASN A 153 -17.37 10.23 15.23
C ASN A 153 -16.01 10.13 14.53
N LEU A 154 -16.00 9.82 13.23
CA LEU A 154 -14.79 9.83 12.41
C LEU A 154 -14.14 11.21 12.43
N ARG A 155 -14.92 12.27 12.17
CA ARG A 155 -14.45 13.65 12.20
C ARG A 155 -13.86 14.04 13.55
N THR A 156 -14.58 13.79 14.64
CA THR A 156 -14.11 14.05 16.01
C THR A 156 -12.82 13.28 16.32
N SER A 157 -12.75 12.01 15.92
CA SER A 157 -11.57 11.17 16.14
C SER A 157 -10.36 11.66 15.35
N LEU A 158 -10.57 12.17 14.13
CA LEU A 158 -9.50 12.76 13.31
C LEU A 158 -8.98 14.06 13.94
N ILE A 159 -9.88 14.95 14.38
CA ILE A 159 -9.49 16.19 15.07
C ILE A 159 -8.70 15.86 16.33
N ALA A 160 -9.19 14.92 17.15
CA ALA A 160 -8.49 14.47 18.35
C ALA A 160 -7.13 13.84 18.03
N SER A 161 -7.03 13.03 16.97
CA SER A 161 -5.77 12.41 16.54
C SER A 161 -4.74 13.43 16.06
N LEU A 162 -5.19 14.49 15.39
CA LEU A 162 -4.32 15.60 14.98
C LEU A 162 -3.89 16.47 16.17
N GLY A 163 -4.71 16.54 17.23
CA GLY A 163 -4.38 17.23 18.48
C GLY A 163 -3.67 16.37 19.53
N ALA A 164 -3.39 15.09 19.25
CA ALA A 164 -2.89 14.11 20.22
C ALA A 164 -1.42 14.29 20.62
N PHE A 165 -0.73 15.29 20.05
CA PHE A 165 0.71 15.48 20.21
C PHE A 165 1.02 16.83 20.89
N PRO A 166 0.87 16.93 22.22
CA PRO A 166 1.11 18.18 22.93
C PRO A 166 2.57 18.64 22.75
N GLY A 167 2.75 19.95 22.52
CA GLY A 167 4.06 20.56 22.32
C GLY A 167 4.61 20.48 20.89
N LEU A 168 3.89 19.83 19.96
CA LEU A 168 4.25 19.84 18.54
C LEU A 168 3.45 20.90 17.77
N SER A 169 4.05 21.46 16.71
CA SER A 169 3.28 22.21 15.73
C SER A 169 2.29 21.28 15.01
N GLN A 170 1.20 21.85 14.51
CA GLN A 170 0.17 21.10 13.80
C GLN A 170 0.71 20.43 12.51
N GLU A 171 1.75 21.00 11.88
CA GLU A 171 2.47 20.37 10.77
C GLU A 171 3.14 19.06 11.20
N ARG A 172 3.87 19.10 12.32
CA ARG A 172 4.53 17.91 12.89
C ARG A 172 3.52 16.88 13.34
N ALA A 173 2.41 17.31 13.93
CA ALA A 173 1.31 16.44 14.30
C ALA A 173 0.68 15.74 13.08
N LEU A 174 0.48 16.48 11.97
CA LEU A 174 -0.01 15.93 10.71
C LEU A 174 0.98 14.90 10.12
N MET A 175 2.27 15.22 10.09
CA MET A 175 3.33 14.30 9.63
C MET A 175 3.33 13.00 10.45
N LEU A 176 3.24 13.10 11.77
CA LEU A 176 3.17 11.95 12.67
C LEU A 176 1.90 11.13 12.45
N PHE A 177 0.75 11.79 12.38
CA PHE A 177 -0.53 11.14 12.09
C PHE A 177 -0.44 10.30 10.82
N LEU A 178 0.00 10.89 9.71
CA LEU A 178 0.12 10.18 8.42
C LEU A 178 1.15 9.05 8.47
N THR A 179 2.29 9.27 9.12
CA THR A 179 3.33 8.24 9.30
C THR A 179 2.82 7.05 10.09
N ILE A 180 2.15 7.29 11.22
CA ILE A 180 1.60 6.23 12.07
C ILE A 180 0.51 5.46 11.35
N GLN A 181 -0.44 6.14 10.68
CA GLN A 181 -1.51 5.45 9.95
C GLN A 181 -0.95 4.59 8.82
N HIS A 182 0.07 5.10 8.11
CA HIS A 182 0.71 4.35 7.06
C HIS A 182 1.45 3.11 7.58
N GLN A 183 2.22 3.25 8.67
CA GLN A 183 2.91 2.12 9.28
C GLN A 183 1.93 1.06 9.78
N ARG A 184 0.86 1.46 10.50
CA ARG A 184 -0.19 0.54 10.96
C ARG A 184 -0.74 -0.31 9.81
N ARG A 185 -1.10 0.33 8.69
CA ARG A 185 -1.61 -0.36 7.50
C ARG A 185 -0.64 -1.42 6.94
N HIS A 186 0.66 -1.17 6.99
CA HIS A 186 1.66 -2.12 6.47
C HIS A 186 1.98 -3.26 7.45
N PHE A 187 1.85 -3.02 8.76
CA PHE A 187 2.12 -4.01 9.80
C PHE A 187 0.95 -4.96 10.11
N ILE A 188 -0.30 -4.53 10.00
CA ILE A 188 -1.48 -5.34 10.40
C ILE A 188 -1.45 -6.73 9.75
N LEU A 189 -1.42 -6.80 8.41
CA LEU A 189 -1.46 -8.08 7.70
C LEU A 189 -0.24 -8.96 8.01
N GLN A 190 0.94 -8.34 8.11
CA GLN A 190 2.15 -9.10 8.41
C GLN A 190 2.13 -9.67 9.83
N ARG A 191 1.57 -8.97 10.81
CA ARG A 191 1.61 -9.40 12.22
C ARG A 191 0.48 -10.35 12.56
N GLU A 192 -0.73 -10.09 12.05
CA GLU A 192 -1.91 -10.86 12.42
C GLU A 192 -2.03 -12.19 11.66
N GLU A 193 -1.37 -12.33 10.50
CA GLU A 193 -1.50 -13.53 9.65
C GLU A 193 -0.17 -14.24 9.36
N VAL A 194 0.90 -13.94 10.13
CA VAL A 194 2.25 -14.50 9.89
C VAL A 194 2.29 -16.01 9.92
N ASP A 195 1.51 -16.63 10.80
CA ASP A 195 1.34 -18.07 10.94
C ASP A 195 0.68 -18.69 9.69
N ARG A 196 -0.25 -17.95 9.07
CA ARG A 196 -0.98 -18.36 7.88
C ARG A 196 -0.12 -18.34 6.63
N HIS A 197 0.70 -17.30 6.43
CA HIS A 197 1.57 -17.20 5.25
C HIS A 197 2.98 -17.76 5.48
N ARG A 198 3.40 -17.98 6.73
CA ARG A 198 4.70 -18.56 7.14
C ARG A 198 5.91 -17.85 6.53
N VAL A 199 5.80 -16.54 6.32
CA VAL A 199 6.90 -15.71 5.79
C VAL A 199 6.88 -14.37 6.48
N GLU A 200 8.04 -13.87 6.89
CA GLU A 200 8.21 -12.55 7.48
C GLU A 200 8.68 -11.55 6.41
N LEU A 201 8.06 -10.37 6.37
CA LEU A 201 8.53 -9.28 5.54
C LEU A 201 9.44 -8.36 6.35
N HIS A 202 10.70 -8.21 5.96
CA HIS A 202 11.53 -7.15 6.50
C HIS A 202 11.12 -5.82 5.85
N LEU A 203 10.75 -4.85 6.69
CA LEU A 203 10.26 -3.52 6.31
C LEU A 203 11.25 -2.41 6.72
N PRO A 204 12.37 -2.19 6.00
CA PRO A 204 13.39 -1.21 6.40
C PRO A 204 12.86 0.21 6.53
N PHE A 205 11.89 0.58 5.68
CA PHE A 205 11.24 1.89 5.71
C PHE A 205 10.33 2.13 6.92
N CYS A 206 10.06 1.08 7.71
CA CYS A 206 9.35 1.19 8.98
C CYS A 206 10.31 1.19 10.18
N SER A 207 11.63 1.25 9.94
CA SER A 207 12.62 1.40 11.01
C SER A 207 12.41 2.72 11.76
N PRO A 208 12.53 2.75 13.10
CA PRO A 208 12.49 3.97 13.88
C PRO A 208 13.49 5.03 13.40
N LEU A 209 14.68 4.62 12.94
CA LEU A 209 15.70 5.55 12.44
C LEU A 209 15.28 6.20 11.12
N VAL A 210 14.63 5.45 10.23
CA VAL A 210 14.12 5.98 8.97
C VAL A 210 12.94 6.91 9.22
N ALA A 211 12.03 6.51 10.10
CA ALA A 211 10.91 7.35 10.52
C ALA A 211 11.40 8.65 11.18
N TRP A 212 12.42 8.58 12.03
CA TRP A 212 13.01 9.76 12.66
C TRP A 212 13.65 10.70 11.64
N ALA A 213 14.43 10.16 10.69
CA ALA A 213 15.01 10.96 9.61
C ALA A 213 13.92 11.65 8.75
N ALA A 214 12.86 10.92 8.39
CA ALA A 214 11.74 11.49 7.63
C ALA A 214 11.00 12.57 8.42
N LEU A 215 10.80 12.36 9.72
CA LEU A 215 10.13 13.32 10.60
C LEU A 215 10.99 14.55 10.93
N ALA A 216 12.29 14.53 10.65
CA ALA A 216 13.17 15.69 10.80
C ALA A 216 13.05 16.68 9.62
N LEU A 217 12.60 16.22 8.44
CA LEU A 217 12.40 17.06 7.26
C LEU A 217 11.29 18.09 7.47
N ALA A 218 11.31 19.20 6.72
CA ALA A 218 10.16 20.11 6.70
C ALA A 218 8.98 19.42 5.97
N ILE A 219 7.75 19.82 6.29
CA ILE A 219 6.56 19.18 5.68
C ILE A 219 6.49 19.43 4.16
N GLU A 220 7.12 20.49 3.68
CA GLU A 220 7.26 20.87 2.27
C GLU A 220 8.22 19.93 1.54
N ASP A 221 9.32 19.54 2.18
CA ASP A 221 10.31 18.61 1.63
C ASP A 221 9.73 17.19 1.43
N MET A 222 8.67 16.90 2.18
CA MET A 222 7.91 15.66 2.14
C MET A 222 6.88 15.61 1.00
N ARG A 223 6.62 16.76 0.36
CA ARG A 223 5.76 16.89 -0.81
C ARG A 223 6.54 16.49 -2.07
N ASP A 224 5.82 16.02 -3.09
CA ASP A 224 6.35 15.83 -4.46
C ASP A 224 7.60 14.94 -4.62
N TYR A 225 7.89 14.07 -3.65
CA TYR A 225 9.03 13.14 -3.69
C TYR A 225 10.40 13.82 -3.73
N GLN A 226 10.53 15.11 -3.42
CA GLN A 226 11.79 15.85 -3.62
C GLN A 226 12.93 15.35 -2.74
N ALA A 227 12.74 15.30 -1.42
CA ALA A 227 13.77 14.79 -0.51
C ALA A 227 14.16 13.34 -0.83
N TYR A 228 13.17 12.52 -1.17
CA TYR A 228 13.40 11.13 -1.56
C TYR A 228 14.22 11.01 -2.85
N ARG A 229 13.90 11.84 -3.86
CA ARG A 229 14.63 11.91 -5.12
C ARG A 229 16.08 12.30 -4.87
N HIS A 230 16.33 13.39 -4.14
CA HIS A 230 17.70 13.85 -3.85
C HIS A 230 18.51 12.78 -3.10
N LEU A 231 17.89 12.05 -2.17
CA LEU A 231 18.53 10.95 -1.48
C LEU A 231 18.95 9.83 -2.44
N ILE A 232 18.06 9.43 -3.36
CA ILE A 232 18.39 8.40 -4.35
C ILE A 232 19.47 8.89 -5.33
N GLU A 233 19.31 10.10 -5.89
CA GLU A 233 20.27 10.67 -6.85
C GLU A 233 21.67 10.75 -6.27
N ARG A 234 21.79 11.11 -4.98
CA ARG A 234 23.07 11.30 -4.32
C ARG A 234 23.73 10.00 -3.85
N TYR A 235 22.97 9.08 -3.28
CA TYR A 235 23.55 7.92 -2.57
C TYR A 235 23.29 6.57 -3.25
N TYR A 236 22.31 6.51 -4.15
CA TYR A 236 21.89 5.27 -4.82
C TYR A 236 21.52 5.53 -6.30
N PRO A 237 22.36 6.21 -7.09
CA PRO A 237 22.04 6.57 -8.47
C PRO A 237 21.66 5.36 -9.33
N GLU A 238 22.20 4.18 -9.02
CA GLU A 238 21.94 2.92 -9.72
C GLU A 238 20.46 2.49 -9.66
N VAL A 239 19.71 2.95 -8.65
CA VAL A 239 18.27 2.70 -8.50
C VAL A 239 17.47 3.28 -9.67
N MET A 240 17.95 4.40 -10.24
CA MET A 240 17.32 5.14 -11.34
C MET A 240 18.05 4.95 -12.68
N ALA A 241 19.10 4.13 -12.74
CA ALA A 241 19.83 3.88 -13.98
C ALA A 241 18.99 3.14 -15.03
N SER A 242 17.89 2.50 -14.61
CA SER A 242 17.02 1.67 -15.46
C SER A 242 15.55 2.10 -15.37
N PRO A 243 14.73 1.94 -16.42
CA PRO A 243 13.34 2.40 -16.41
C PRO A 243 12.54 1.86 -15.23
N TRP A 244 11.85 2.71 -14.47
CA TRP A 244 11.01 2.34 -13.32
C TRP A 244 9.54 2.65 -13.53
N ARG A 245 8.69 1.95 -12.79
CA ARG A 245 7.26 2.22 -12.74
C ARG A 245 7.01 3.40 -11.79
N SER A 246 6.35 4.43 -12.31
CA SER A 246 5.80 5.53 -11.52
C SER A 246 4.27 5.40 -11.40
N SER A 247 3.73 5.74 -10.24
CA SER A 247 2.29 5.85 -10.02
C SER A 247 1.82 7.27 -10.37
N PRO A 248 0.54 7.48 -10.75
CA PRO A 248 0.00 8.82 -10.95
C PRO A 248 0.25 9.72 -9.72
N GLY A 249 0.76 10.94 -9.94
CA GLY A 249 1.12 11.88 -8.87
C GLY A 249 2.45 11.60 -8.18
N HIS A 250 3.25 10.62 -8.64
CA HIS A 250 4.59 10.35 -8.13
C HIS A 250 5.67 10.83 -9.11
N LEU A 251 6.94 10.81 -8.66
CA LEU A 251 8.11 11.14 -9.49
C LEU A 251 8.08 10.40 -10.85
N PRO A 252 7.98 11.09 -11.99
CA PRO A 252 7.93 10.43 -13.29
C PRO A 252 9.27 9.76 -13.62
N CYS A 253 9.21 8.65 -14.34
CA CYS A 253 10.41 8.02 -14.90
C CYS A 253 10.82 8.78 -16.17
N PRO A 254 12.03 9.38 -16.23
CA PRO A 254 12.52 10.08 -17.41
C PRO A 254 12.97 9.10 -18.50
N LEU A 255 13.29 7.86 -18.14
CA LEU A 255 13.75 6.84 -19.07
C LEU A 255 12.59 6.26 -19.89
N PRO A 256 12.85 5.90 -21.17
CA PRO A 256 11.82 5.39 -22.05
C PRO A 256 11.29 4.04 -21.56
N ILE A 257 9.96 3.93 -21.51
CA ILE A 257 9.25 2.66 -21.35
C ILE A 257 8.57 2.35 -22.70
N PRO A 258 8.73 1.14 -23.26
CA PRO A 258 8.15 0.79 -24.55
C PRO A 258 6.66 1.15 -24.66
N VAL A 259 6.28 1.89 -25.71
CA VAL A 259 4.92 2.43 -25.92
C VAL A 259 3.85 1.34 -25.91
N LYS A 260 4.16 0.16 -26.46
CA LYS A 260 3.28 -1.03 -26.48
C LYS A 260 2.92 -1.52 -25.07
N LEU A 261 3.72 -1.20 -24.05
CA LEU A 261 3.45 -1.52 -22.64
C LEU A 261 2.65 -0.41 -21.95
N LYS A 262 2.87 0.87 -22.33
CA LYS A 262 2.08 2.01 -21.82
C LYS A 262 0.58 1.88 -22.15
N GLY A 263 0.24 1.42 -23.37
CA GLY A 263 -1.14 1.25 -23.82
C GLY A 263 -1.93 0.12 -23.13
N ARG A 264 -1.29 -0.77 -22.36
CA ARG A 264 -1.96 -1.85 -21.62
C ARG A 264 -2.43 -1.46 -20.22
N LEU A 265 -2.04 -0.28 -19.72
CA LEU A 265 -2.46 0.25 -18.41
C LEU A 265 -3.99 0.43 -18.29
N PHE A 266 -4.73 0.46 -19.40
CA PHE A 266 -6.14 0.90 -19.42
C PHE A 266 -7.14 -0.08 -20.05
N ARG A 267 -6.73 -1.28 -20.50
CA ARG A 267 -7.74 -2.29 -20.86
C ARG A 267 -8.33 -2.87 -19.58
N ARG A 268 -9.46 -2.29 -19.13
CA ARG A 268 -10.35 -2.85 -18.11
C ARG A 268 -10.70 -4.29 -18.51
N LYS A 269 -9.92 -5.27 -18.05
CA LYS A 269 -10.42 -6.65 -17.97
C LYS A 269 -11.66 -6.59 -17.07
N PRO A 270 -12.73 -7.35 -17.36
CA PRO A 270 -13.85 -7.46 -16.44
C PRO A 270 -13.32 -7.89 -15.07
N ASP A 271 -13.47 -7.03 -14.06
CA ASP A 271 -12.93 -7.28 -12.72
C ASP A 271 -13.67 -8.50 -12.12
N PRO A 272 -13.03 -9.70 -12.00
CA PRO A 272 -13.69 -10.84 -11.38
C PRO A 272 -14.06 -10.54 -9.93
N ALA A 273 -13.33 -9.64 -9.25
CA ALA A 273 -13.68 -9.17 -7.92
C ALA A 273 -14.99 -8.37 -7.91
N ARG A 274 -15.40 -7.75 -9.02
CA ARG A 274 -16.70 -7.08 -9.15
C ARG A 274 -17.85 -8.07 -9.03
N ARG A 275 -17.80 -9.15 -9.81
CA ARG A 275 -18.81 -10.22 -9.78
C ARG A 275 -18.86 -10.89 -8.41
N ALA A 276 -17.69 -11.19 -7.84
CA ALA A 276 -17.60 -11.76 -6.49
C ALA A 276 -18.16 -10.82 -5.42
N THR A 277 -17.88 -9.51 -5.51
CA THR A 277 -18.43 -8.49 -4.60
C THR A 277 -19.95 -8.44 -4.69
N LEU A 278 -20.51 -8.38 -5.90
CA LEU A 278 -21.96 -8.38 -6.09
C LEU A 278 -22.62 -9.66 -5.57
N LYS A 279 -22.02 -10.83 -5.83
CA LYS A 279 -22.53 -12.10 -5.31
C LYS A 279 -22.56 -12.11 -3.78
N ARG A 280 -21.49 -11.63 -3.13
CA ARG A 280 -21.43 -11.51 -1.67
C ARG A 280 -22.46 -10.50 -1.13
N ALA A 281 -22.62 -9.36 -1.80
CA ALA A 281 -23.57 -8.35 -1.36
C ALA A 281 -25.02 -8.83 -1.48
N TRP A 282 -25.39 -9.49 -2.59
CA TRP A 282 -26.70 -10.13 -2.72
C TRP A 282 -26.91 -11.23 -1.68
N ARG A 283 -25.86 -11.98 -1.33
CA ARG A 283 -25.92 -12.94 -0.24
C ARG A 283 -26.27 -12.27 1.09
N LEU A 284 -25.58 -11.18 1.43
CA LEU A 284 -25.88 -10.40 2.63
C LEU A 284 -27.32 -9.88 2.63
N VAL A 285 -27.83 -9.44 1.47
CA VAL A 285 -29.23 -9.01 1.35
C VAL A 285 -30.23 -10.15 1.58
N ARG A 286 -29.92 -11.39 1.16
CA ARG A 286 -30.88 -12.51 1.19
C ARG A 286 -30.81 -13.33 2.47
N GLU A 287 -29.60 -13.71 2.85
CA GLU A 287 -29.33 -14.76 3.83
C GLU A 287 -29.01 -14.20 5.22
N TRP A 288 -28.56 -12.95 5.31
CA TRP A 288 -28.04 -12.41 6.56
C TRP A 288 -29.12 -11.68 7.37
N GLN A 289 -29.21 -12.01 8.65
CA GLN A 289 -29.96 -11.22 9.63
C GLN A 289 -29.10 -10.02 10.05
N LEU A 290 -29.28 -8.91 9.34
CA LEU A 290 -28.45 -7.71 9.57
C LEU A 290 -28.78 -7.15 10.96
N PRO A 291 -27.77 -6.90 11.82
CA PRO A 291 -28.02 -6.27 13.11
C PRO A 291 -28.79 -4.96 12.92
N ALA A 292 -29.83 -4.78 13.73
CA ALA A 292 -30.63 -3.57 13.69
C ALA A 292 -29.74 -2.34 13.91
N GLY A 293 -29.95 -1.29 13.11
CA GLY A 293 -29.22 -0.01 13.25
C GLY A 293 -27.82 0.03 12.66
N VAL A 294 -27.31 -1.04 12.03
CA VAL A 294 -25.96 -1.04 11.43
C VAL A 294 -25.99 -0.91 9.91
N LEU A 295 -26.69 -1.82 9.21
CA LEU A 295 -26.81 -1.82 7.75
C LEU A 295 -28.27 -1.72 7.31
N ASP A 296 -28.56 -0.79 6.39
CA ASP A 296 -29.87 -0.68 5.75
C ASP A 296 -30.00 -1.71 4.63
N ARG A 297 -30.87 -2.69 4.84
CA ARG A 297 -31.14 -3.77 3.87
C ARG A 297 -31.70 -3.21 2.56
N GLN A 298 -32.56 -2.20 2.61
CA GLN A 298 -33.19 -1.64 1.42
C GLN A 298 -32.17 -0.90 0.58
N GLY A 299 -31.38 -0.01 1.19
CA GLY A 299 -30.32 0.70 0.50
C GLY A 299 -29.17 -0.19 0.03
N LEU A 300 -28.86 -1.30 0.73
CA LEU A 300 -27.93 -2.33 0.23
C LEU A 300 -28.49 -3.01 -1.03
N ALA A 301 -29.75 -3.45 -1.01
CA ALA A 301 -30.41 -4.08 -2.16
C ALA A 301 -30.49 -3.13 -3.36
N LEU A 302 -30.87 -1.87 -3.15
CA LEU A 302 -30.89 -0.84 -4.19
C LEU A 302 -29.49 -0.60 -4.77
N THR A 303 -28.46 -0.53 -3.92
CA THR A 303 -27.08 -0.36 -4.39
C THR A 303 -26.63 -1.56 -5.23
N CYS A 304 -26.96 -2.79 -4.83
CA CYS A 304 -26.72 -4.00 -5.62
C CYS A 304 -27.40 -3.93 -6.99
N ALA A 305 -28.69 -3.59 -7.03
CA ALA A 305 -29.47 -3.51 -8.26
C ALA A 305 -28.92 -2.46 -9.24
N LEU A 306 -28.69 -1.23 -8.76
CA LEU A 306 -28.13 -0.13 -9.57
C LEU A 306 -26.72 -0.46 -10.08
N THR A 307 -25.90 -1.09 -9.24
CA THR A 307 -24.55 -1.53 -9.64
C THR A 307 -24.65 -2.63 -10.69
N GLN A 308 -25.50 -3.63 -10.51
CA GLN A 308 -25.68 -4.72 -11.48
C GLN A 308 -26.18 -4.20 -12.84
N ALA A 309 -27.13 -3.27 -12.83
CA ALA A 309 -27.66 -2.59 -14.01
C ALA A 309 -26.69 -1.58 -14.65
N ARG A 310 -25.52 -1.33 -14.04
CA ARG A 310 -24.52 -0.33 -14.46
C ARG A 310 -25.05 1.12 -14.50
N LEU A 311 -26.13 1.39 -13.79
CA LEU A 311 -26.69 2.75 -13.64
C LEU A 311 -25.89 3.59 -12.65
N ARG A 312 -25.18 2.95 -11.71
CA ARG A 312 -24.29 3.61 -10.75
C ARG A 312 -23.16 2.67 -10.34
N GLU A 313 -21.94 3.18 -10.19
CA GLU A 313 -20.84 2.40 -9.64
C GLU A 313 -20.95 2.36 -8.10
N GLY A 314 -21.23 1.19 -7.54
CA GLY A 314 -21.43 0.98 -6.10
C GLY A 314 -20.48 -0.04 -5.47
N ILE A 315 -19.52 -0.59 -6.23
CA ILE A 315 -18.65 -1.68 -5.74
C ILE A 315 -17.88 -1.31 -4.47
N TYR A 316 -17.42 -0.06 -4.35
CA TYR A 316 -16.77 0.42 -3.12
C TYR A 316 -17.71 0.29 -1.91
N SER A 317 -18.92 0.84 -2.00
CA SER A 317 -19.93 0.80 -0.94
C SER A 317 -20.31 -0.64 -0.56
N LEU A 318 -20.42 -1.53 -1.55
CA LEU A 318 -20.71 -2.95 -1.32
C LEU A 318 -19.56 -3.69 -0.61
N ARG A 319 -18.30 -3.38 -0.94
CA ARG A 319 -17.12 -3.93 -0.24
C ARG A 319 -17.06 -3.46 1.21
N LEU A 320 -17.41 -2.20 1.45
CA LEU A 320 -17.44 -1.65 2.80
C LEU A 320 -18.54 -2.32 3.64
N ALA A 321 -19.76 -2.46 3.10
CA ALA A 321 -20.85 -3.16 3.75
C ALA A 321 -20.47 -4.61 4.12
N ALA A 322 -19.80 -5.33 3.22
CA ALA A 322 -19.30 -6.67 3.49
C ALA A 322 -18.17 -6.71 4.54
N THR A 323 -17.45 -5.61 4.74
CA THR A 323 -16.42 -5.52 5.79
C THR A 323 -17.06 -5.25 7.15
N PHE A 324 -18.03 -4.34 7.23
CA PHE A 324 -18.85 -4.12 8.43
C PHE A 324 -19.55 -5.40 8.87
N ALA A 325 -20.20 -6.11 7.94
CA ALA A 325 -20.87 -7.37 8.24
C ALA A 325 -19.91 -8.42 8.83
N ARG A 326 -18.68 -8.51 8.33
CA ARG A 326 -17.65 -9.42 8.87
C ARG A 326 -17.16 -9.02 10.26
N TRP A 327 -17.03 -7.72 10.53
CA TRP A 327 -16.59 -7.23 11.83
C TRP A 327 -17.60 -7.59 12.93
N LEU A 328 -18.89 -7.45 12.63
CA LEU A 328 -20.00 -7.83 13.50
C LEU A 328 -20.13 -9.36 13.74
N GLN A 329 -19.36 -10.20 13.05
CA GLN A 329 -19.28 -11.65 13.32
C GLN A 329 -18.14 -12.03 14.28
N ARG A 330 -17.21 -11.12 14.53
CA ARG A 330 -16.02 -11.38 15.36
C ARG A 330 -16.23 -10.99 16.83
N GLU A 331 -17.38 -10.37 17.14
CA GLU A 331 -17.89 -10.14 18.50
C GLU A 331 -18.97 -11.19 18.82
#